data_AF-A0A845GIN4-F1
#
_entry.id   AF-A0A845GIN4-F1
#
_cell.length_a   1.000
_cell.length_b   1.000
_cell.length_c   1.000
_cell.angle_alpha   90.00
_cell.angle_beta   90.00
_cell.angle_gamma   90.00
#
_symmetry.space_group_name_H-M   'P 1'
#
loop_
_entity.id
_entity.type
_entity.pdbx_description
1 polymer ?
#
loop_
_entity_poly.entity_id
_entity_poly.type
_entity_poly.pdbx_seq_one_letter_code
_entity_poly.pdbx_strand_id
1 'polypeptide(L)'
;MPTPAQQGFEAGIMREEPAHPFLRRSSMEREYLAGFKRGQERRAWLDARGQQRVQIVVEQCAPGDWHWAVLVEKCLYAEGSEKTELAASQACEDANMARVSG
;
A
#
# COMPACT_ATOMS: atom_id res chain seq x y z
N MET A 1 -11.24 -7.77 -12.48
CA MET A 1 -9.81 -7.43 -12.71
C MET A 1 -9.70 -5.93 -12.90
N PRO A 2 -8.68 -5.25 -12.34
CA PRO A 2 -8.50 -3.82 -12.50
C PRO A 2 -8.21 -3.46 -13.97
N THR A 3 -8.77 -2.35 -14.45
CA THR A 3 -8.52 -1.84 -15.80
C THR A 3 -7.08 -1.34 -15.94
N PRO A 4 -6.53 -1.20 -17.17
CA PRO A 4 -5.20 -0.62 -17.37
C PRO A 4 -5.03 0.73 -16.70
N ALA A 5 -6.04 1.60 -16.78
CA ALA A 5 -6.03 2.90 -16.11
C ALA A 5 -5.98 2.80 -14.58
N GLN A 6 -6.70 1.84 -13.97
CA GLN A 6 -6.63 1.59 -12.53
C GLN A 6 -5.26 1.05 -12.10
N GLN A 7 -4.68 0.13 -12.88
CA GLN A 7 -3.33 -0.40 -12.64
C GLN A 7 -2.28 0.71 -12.71
N GLY A 8 -2.36 1.57 -13.74
CA GLY A 8 -1.46 2.71 -13.88
C GLY A 8 -1.60 3.69 -12.72
N PHE A 9 -2.83 4.05 -12.34
CA PHE A 9 -3.09 4.95 -11.22
C PHE A 9 -2.49 4.44 -9.91
N GLU A 10 -2.66 3.15 -9.62
CA GLU A 10 -2.05 2.53 -8.44
C GLU A 10 -0.52 2.61 -8.50
N ALA A 11 0.11 2.20 -9.60
CA ALA A 11 1.57 2.30 -9.76
C ALA A 11 2.09 3.74 -9.61
N GLY A 12 1.37 4.72 -10.14
CA GLY A 12 1.70 6.14 -10.02
C GLY A 12 1.56 6.66 -8.59
N ILE A 13 0.55 6.21 -7.83
CA ILE A 13 0.43 6.49 -6.40
C ILE A 13 1.61 5.89 -5.64
N MET A 14 1.99 4.67 -5.98
CA MET A 14 3.03 3.92 -5.27
C MET A 14 4.46 4.33 -5.65
N ARG A 15 4.62 5.32 -6.55
CA ARG A 15 5.92 5.76 -7.09
C ARG A 15 6.73 4.63 -7.74
N GLU A 16 6.02 3.62 -8.24
CA GLU A 16 6.64 2.51 -8.98
C GLU A 16 7.09 3.02 -10.35
N GLU A 17 8.09 2.37 -10.96
CA GLU A 17 8.37 2.61 -12.38
C GLU A 17 7.15 2.19 -13.22
N PRO A 18 6.87 2.86 -14.36
CA PRO A 18 5.74 2.52 -15.21
C PRO A 18 6.01 1.22 -16.00
N ALA A 19 6.12 0.11 -15.28
CA ALA A 19 6.25 -1.23 -15.82
C ALA A 19 4.85 -1.82 -16.06
N HIS A 20 4.48 -2.01 -17.32
CA HIS A 20 3.20 -2.58 -17.70
C HIS A 20 3.35 -3.69 -18.76
N PRO A 21 2.46 -4.70 -18.77
CA PRO A 21 2.53 -5.81 -19.72
C PRO A 21 1.94 -5.47 -21.10
N PHE A 22 1.40 -4.27 -21.31
CA PHE A 22 0.72 -3.89 -22.55
C PHE A 22 1.67 -3.62 -23.72
N LEU A 23 1.23 -3.95 -24.94
CA LEU A 23 1.95 -3.65 -26.17
C LEU A 23 2.19 -2.15 -26.33
N ARG A 24 3.39 -1.77 -26.76
CA ARG A 24 3.73 -0.36 -27.03
C ARG A 24 2.78 0.26 -28.06
N ARG A 25 2.39 1.49 -27.79
CA ARG A 25 1.45 2.37 -28.51
C ARG A 25 0.00 1.88 -28.58
N SER A 26 -0.34 0.81 -27.89
CA SER A 26 -1.71 0.29 -27.79
C SER A 26 -2.62 1.24 -27.00
N SER A 27 -3.94 1.08 -27.16
CA SER A 27 -4.92 1.80 -26.32
C SER A 27 -4.73 1.48 -24.84
N MET A 28 -4.45 0.21 -24.50
CA MET A 28 -4.22 -0.23 -23.13
C MET A 28 -2.98 0.40 -22.50
N GLU A 29 -1.86 0.52 -23.24
CA GLU A 29 -0.68 1.27 -22.76
C GLU A 29 -1.05 2.75 -22.48
N ARG A 30 -1.76 3.41 -23.39
CA ARG A 30 -2.14 4.82 -23.21
C ARG A 30 -3.03 5.02 -21.99
N GLU A 31 -3.99 4.11 -21.78
CA GLU A 31 -4.84 4.11 -20.59
C GLU A 31 -4.03 3.94 -19.31
N TYR A 32 -3.09 2.98 -19.31
CA TYR A 32 -2.18 2.78 -18.18
C TYR A 32 -1.35 4.04 -17.88
N LEU A 33 -0.68 4.62 -18.89
CA LEU A 33 0.17 5.81 -18.71
C LEU A 33 -0.65 7.04 -18.27
N ALA A 34 -1.88 7.19 -18.77
CA ALA A 34 -2.79 8.24 -18.31
C ALA A 34 -3.20 8.03 -16.84
N GLY A 35 -3.48 6.78 -16.44
CA GLY A 35 -3.69 6.41 -15.04
C GLY A 35 -2.47 6.74 -14.18
N PHE A 36 -1.28 6.32 -14.63
CA PHE A 36 0.00 6.54 -13.94
C PHE A 36 0.26 8.01 -13.66
N LYS A 37 0.10 8.88 -14.66
CA LYS A 37 0.25 10.32 -14.47
C LYS A 37 -0.72 10.88 -13.41
N ARG A 38 -1.99 10.48 -13.45
CA ARG A 38 -2.98 10.88 -12.44
C ARG A 38 -2.63 10.36 -11.05
N GLY A 39 -2.05 9.16 -10.97
CA GLY A 39 -1.54 8.57 -9.73
C GLY A 39 -0.41 9.41 -9.15
N GLN A 40 0.55 9.85 -9.97
CA GLN A 40 1.65 10.73 -9.55
C GLN A 40 1.14 12.09 -9.05
N GLU A 41 0.19 12.71 -9.74
CA GLU A 41 -0.44 13.97 -9.31
C GLU A 41 -1.16 13.79 -7.95
N ARG A 42 -1.88 12.67 -7.78
CA ARG A 42 -2.52 12.33 -6.51
C ARG A 42 -1.48 12.11 -5.40
N ARG A 43 -0.39 11.42 -5.69
CA ARG A 43 0.71 11.18 -4.76
C ARG A 43 1.33 12.49 -4.28
N ALA A 44 1.66 13.39 -5.20
CA ALA A 44 2.19 14.71 -4.88
C ALA A 44 1.21 15.53 -4.01
N TRP A 45 -0.09 15.45 -4.28
CA TRP A 45 -1.12 16.10 -3.46
C TRP A 45 -1.20 15.54 -2.03
N LEU A 46 -1.01 14.23 -1.86
CA LEU A 46 -0.97 13.57 -0.55
C LEU A 46 0.32 13.92 0.20
N ASP A 47 1.45 13.93 -0.50
CA ASP A 47 2.77 14.28 0.06
C ASP A 47 2.80 15.70 0.60
N ALA A 48 2.22 16.66 -0.15
CA ALA A 48 2.09 18.05 0.29
C ALA A 48 1.25 18.22 1.57
N ARG A 49 0.51 17.17 1.98
CA ARG A 49 -0.31 17.12 3.20
C ARG A 49 0.25 16.15 4.24
N GLY A 50 1.42 15.57 4.01
CA GLY A 50 1.99 14.54 4.88
C GLY A 50 1.14 13.28 5.00
N GLN A 51 0.22 13.02 4.06
CA GLN A 51 -0.64 11.85 4.11
C GLN A 51 0.08 10.63 3.54
N GLN A 52 0.17 9.55 4.29
CA GLN A 52 0.74 8.28 3.82
C GLN A 52 -0.35 7.20 3.80
N ARG A 53 -0.28 6.30 2.82
CA ARG A 53 -1.11 5.10 2.80
C ARG A 53 -0.54 4.08 3.78
N VAL A 54 -1.38 3.67 4.71
CA VAL A 54 -1.07 2.62 5.69
C VAL A 54 -1.96 1.42 5.39
N GLN A 55 -1.35 0.24 5.40
CA GLN A 55 -2.04 -1.04 5.40
C GLN A 55 -1.69 -1.77 6.69
N ILE A 56 -2.74 -2.24 7.37
CA ILE A 56 -2.62 -3.07 8.57
C ILE A 56 -2.95 -4.50 8.15
N VAL A 57 -2.11 -5.43 8.56
CA VAL A 57 -2.30 -6.87 8.40
C VAL A 57 -2.37 -7.48 9.78
N VAL A 58 -3.39 -8.29 10.03
CA VAL A 58 -3.52 -9.16 11.20
C VAL A 58 -4.08 -10.47 10.68
N GLU A 59 -3.31 -11.55 10.81
CA GLU A 59 -3.68 -12.84 10.27
C GLU A 59 -3.19 -14.00 11.15
N GLN A 60 -3.93 -15.11 11.13
CA GLN A 60 -3.55 -16.30 11.86
C GLN A 60 -2.61 -17.16 11.01
N CYS A 61 -1.35 -17.29 11.43
CA CYS A 61 -0.37 -18.15 10.76
C CYS A 61 -0.48 -19.61 11.20
N ALA A 62 -0.78 -19.82 12.48
CA ALA A 62 -1.00 -21.14 13.06
C ALA A 62 -1.97 -21.05 14.25
N PRO A 63 -2.55 -22.16 14.73
CA PRO A 63 -3.35 -22.16 15.94
C PRO A 63 -2.56 -21.58 17.13
N GLY A 64 -3.06 -20.49 17.71
CA GLY A 64 -2.38 -19.77 18.80
C GLY A 64 -1.19 -18.91 18.37
N ASP A 65 -1.08 -18.59 17.07
CA ASP A 65 -0.05 -17.71 16.52
C ASP A 65 -0.65 -16.75 15.48
N TRP A 66 -0.68 -15.47 15.84
CA TRP A 66 -1.27 -14.37 15.08
C TRP A 66 -0.18 -13.40 14.69
N HIS A 67 0.10 -13.32 13.40
CA HIS A 67 1.03 -12.36 12.84
C HIS A 67 0.32 -11.01 12.63
N TRP A 68 1.07 -9.94 12.85
CA TRP A 68 0.62 -8.60 12.49
C TRP A 68 1.74 -7.83 11.80
N ALA A 69 1.35 -6.94 10.88
CA ALA A 69 2.27 -6.05 10.19
C ALA A 69 1.63 -4.70 9.86
N VAL A 70 2.44 -3.64 9.91
CA VAL A 70 2.12 -2.30 9.45
C VAL A 70 2.96 -2.03 8.21
N LEU A 71 2.29 -1.79 7.07
CA LEU A 71 2.94 -1.40 5.83
C LEU A 71 2.64 0.06 5.53
N VAL A 72 3.68 0.85 5.27
CA VAL A 72 3.57 2.24 4.85
C VAL A 72 4.01 2.32 3.40
N GLU A 73 3.11 2.73 2.51
CA GLU A 73 3.39 2.76 1.07
C GLU A 73 3.93 1.39 0.56
N LYS A 74 3.32 0.28 1.00
CA LYS A 74 3.75 -1.11 0.72
C LYS A 74 5.14 -1.50 1.25
N CYS A 75 5.85 -0.61 1.92
CA CYS A 75 7.08 -0.95 2.63
C CYS A 75 6.75 -1.41 4.05
N LEU A 76 7.39 -2.49 4.50
CA LEU A 76 7.26 -2.97 5.87
C LEU A 76 7.81 -1.92 6.85
N TYR A 77 6.98 -1.49 7.79
CA TYR A 77 7.38 -0.55 8.86
C TYR A 77 7.64 -1.29 10.17
N ALA A 78 6.71 -2.15 10.58
CA ALA A 78 6.80 -2.95 11.79
C ALA A 78 6.02 -4.25 11.62
N GLU A 79 6.44 -5.29 12.31
CA GLU A 79 5.74 -6.57 12.38
C GLU A 79 5.99 -7.26 13.71
N GLY A 80 5.15 -8.26 14.01
CA GLY A 80 5.30 -9.11 15.16
C GLY A 80 4.36 -10.31 15.13
N SER A 81 4.33 -11.03 16.24
CA SER A 81 3.51 -12.22 16.43
C SER A 81 2.96 -12.26 17.85
N GLU A 82 1.69 -12.58 18.02
CA GLU A 82 1.02 -12.68 19.30
C GLU A 82 0.20 -13.97 19.43
N LYS A 83 -0.14 -14.34 20.66
CA LYS A 83 -0.90 -15.59 20.90
C LYS A 83 -2.40 -15.49 20.61
N THR A 84 -2.92 -14.27 20.48
CA THR A 84 -4.35 -14.03 20.22
C THR A 84 -4.53 -12.92 19.18
N GLU A 85 -5.66 -12.96 18.48
CA GLU A 85 -6.06 -11.93 17.52
C GLU A 85 -6.13 -10.55 18.17
N LEU A 86 -6.68 -10.48 19.39
CA LEU A 86 -6.81 -9.23 20.14
C LEU A 86 -5.44 -8.63 20.46
N ALA A 87 -4.50 -9.43 20.95
CA ALA A 87 -3.16 -8.97 21.24
C ALA A 87 -2.43 -8.51 19.97
N ALA A 88 -2.55 -9.27 18.88
CA ALA A 88 -1.97 -8.88 17.59
C ALA A 88 -2.55 -7.56 17.06
N SER A 89 -3.86 -7.39 17.17
CA SER A 89 -4.55 -6.16 16.76
C SER A 89 -4.10 -4.96 17.59
N GLN A 90 -4.02 -5.11 18.91
CA GLN A 90 -3.57 -4.07 19.83
C GLN A 90 -2.12 -3.66 19.54
N ALA A 91 -1.21 -4.64 19.42
CA ALA A 91 0.20 -4.39 19.12
C ALA A 91 0.38 -3.68 17.77
N CYS A 92 -0.42 -4.06 16.77
CA CYS A 92 -0.40 -3.43 15.45
C CYS A 92 -0.92 -1.99 15.48
N GLU A 93 -2.00 -1.73 16.21
CA GLU A 93 -2.53 -0.38 16.43
C GLU A 93 -1.51 0.51 17.17
N ASP A 94 -0.89 0.00 18.24
CA ASP A 94 0.14 0.70 19.00
C ASP A 94 1.34 1.07 18.11
N ALA A 95 1.81 0.12 17.29
CA ALA A 95 2.88 0.35 16.32
C ALA A 95 2.51 1.43 15.28
N ASN A 96 1.28 1.42 14.79
CA ASN A 96 0.79 2.44 13.85
C ASN A 96 0.66 3.83 14.53
N MET A 97 0.21 3.90 15.78
CA MET A 97 0.10 5.15 16.54
C MET A 97 1.46 5.75 16.90
N ALA A 98 2.44 4.91 17.24
CA ALA A 98 3.81 5.34 17.47
C ALA A 98 4.42 6.05 16.24
N ARG A 99 4.08 5.57 15.03
CA ARG A 99 4.49 6.20 13.77
C ARG A 99 3.91 7.61 13.58
N VAL A 100 2.68 7.85 14.03
CA VAL A 100 1.99 9.15 13.86
C VAL A 100 2.56 10.22 14.82
N SER A 101 3.19 9.78 15.91
CA SER A 101 3.63 10.67 17.01
C SER A 101 5.11 11.06 16.95
N GLY A 102 5.90 10.48 16.05
CA GLY A 102 7.33 10.75 15.85
C GLY A 102 7.59 11.59 14.61
#